data_AF-A0AA50E1Q0-F1
#
_entry.id   AF-A0AA50E1Q0-F1
#
_cell.length_a   1.000
_cell.length_b   1.000
_cell.length_c   1.000
_cell.angle_alpha   90.00
_cell.angle_beta   90.00
_cell.angle_gamma   90.00
#
_symmetry.space_group_name_H-M   'P 1'
#
loop_
_entity.id
_entity.type
_entity.pdbx_description
1 polymer ?
#
loop_
_entity_poly.entity_id
_entity_poly.type
_entity_poly.pdbx_seq_one_letter_code
_entity_poly.pdbx_strand_id
1 'polypeptide(L)'
;MNKVDGLTYRQWQARNTEFFKKLTPSQTKNIRAKGYKNVGWKNVQKSWEIINTVDNVVNLIDKRVEKGDVQGVIRHSILNLDKAIDYADESIQFAQDAQREIEASFEKSQQIAKKHCRNINLSRSIYGQKLLE
;
A
#
# COMPACT_ATOMS: atom_id res chain seq x y z
N MET A 1 -3.46 30.75 -29.03
CA MET A 1 -4.42 29.80 -28.45
C MET A 1 -3.89 29.40 -27.08
N ASN A 2 -4.61 29.72 -26.00
CA ASN A 2 -4.10 29.45 -24.64
C ASN A 2 -3.98 27.95 -24.43
N LYS A 3 -2.78 27.49 -24.06
CA LYS A 3 -2.48 26.11 -23.68
C LYS A 3 -2.21 26.08 -22.18
N VAL A 4 -2.81 25.11 -21.49
CA VAL A 4 -2.48 24.79 -20.09
C VAL A 4 -2.07 23.33 -20.07
N ASP A 5 -0.91 23.05 -19.49
CA ASP A 5 -0.24 21.74 -19.50
C ASP A 5 -0.03 21.19 -20.92
N GLY A 6 0.28 22.08 -21.87
CA GLY A 6 0.47 21.72 -23.28
C GLY A 6 -0.82 21.38 -24.03
N LEU A 7 -1.97 21.33 -23.37
CA LEU A 7 -3.26 20.97 -23.95
C LEU A 7 -4.14 22.20 -24.23
N THR A 8 -4.87 22.11 -25.34
CA THR A 8 -5.90 23.08 -25.73
C THR A 8 -7.26 22.74 -25.08
N TYR A 9 -8.23 23.63 -25.26
CA TYR A 9 -9.56 23.53 -24.66
C TYR A 9 -10.26 22.25 -25.07
N ARG A 10 -10.20 21.97 -26.37
CA ARG A 10 -10.83 20.80 -26.98
C ARG A 10 -10.18 19.52 -26.48
N GLN A 11 -8.86 19.52 -26.28
CA GLN A 11 -8.15 18.36 -25.74
C GLN A 11 -8.49 18.10 -24.27
N TRP A 12 -8.54 19.14 -23.44
CA TRP A 12 -9.04 19.03 -22.06
C TRP A 12 -10.48 18.51 -22.01
N GLN A 13 -11.36 19.07 -22.85
CA GLN A 13 -12.76 18.65 -22.93
C GLN A 13 -12.88 17.18 -23.36
N ALA A 14 -12.09 16.75 -24.35
CA ALA A 14 -12.04 15.37 -24.82
C ALA A 14 -11.56 14.42 -23.71
N ARG A 15 -10.46 14.76 -23.02
CA ARG A 15 -9.92 14.00 -21.90
C ARG A 15 -10.97 13.80 -20.80
N ASN A 16 -11.60 14.88 -20.34
CA ASN A 16 -12.64 14.80 -19.31
C ASN A 16 -13.82 13.92 -19.76
N THR A 17 -14.21 13.99 -21.03
CA THR A 17 -15.27 13.16 -21.59
C THR A 17 -14.90 11.68 -21.61
N GLU A 18 -13.65 11.37 -21.94
CA GLU A 18 -13.16 9.98 -21.96
C GLU A 18 -13.16 9.36 -20.56
N PHE A 19 -12.68 10.10 -19.55
CA PHE A 19 -12.74 9.65 -18.16
C PHE A 19 -14.19 9.52 -17.67
N PHE A 20 -15.03 10.51 -17.96
CA PHE A 20 -16.44 10.50 -17.56
C PHE A 20 -17.20 9.28 -18.10
N LYS A 21 -16.88 8.83 -19.32
CA LYS A 21 -17.49 7.63 -19.92
C LYS A 21 -17.13 6.32 -19.21
N LYS A 22 -16.01 6.29 -18.49
CA LYS A 22 -15.53 5.10 -17.77
C LYS A 22 -16.15 4.97 -16.38
N LEU A 23 -16.82 6.02 -15.89
CA LEU A 23 -17.42 6.04 -14.56
C LEU A 23 -18.69 5.20 -14.48
N THR A 24 -18.90 4.57 -13.32
CA THR A 24 -20.17 3.89 -13.02
C THR A 24 -21.32 4.90 -12.86
N PRO A 25 -22.60 4.46 -12.92
CA PRO A 25 -23.74 5.34 -12.68
C PRO A 25 -23.68 6.05 -11.31
N SER A 26 -23.23 5.34 -10.27
CA SER A 26 -23.07 5.90 -8.93
C SER A 26 -21.98 6.97 -8.86
N GLN A 27 -20.81 6.67 -9.43
CA GLN A 27 -19.70 7.64 -9.54
C GLN A 27 -20.12 8.88 -10.33
N THR A 28 -20.81 8.68 -11.45
CA THR A 28 -21.37 9.75 -12.29
C THR A 28 -22.32 10.66 -11.50
N LYS A 29 -23.23 10.07 -10.71
CA LYS A 29 -24.15 10.83 -9.84
C LYS A 29 -23.37 11.65 -8.82
N ASN A 30 -22.35 11.07 -8.19
CA ASN A 30 -21.52 11.72 -7.19
C ASN A 30 -20.75 12.93 -7.78
N ILE A 31 -20.05 12.77 -8.90
CA ILE A 31 -19.30 13.89 -9.50
C ILE A 31 -20.22 15.00 -10.03
N ARG A 32 -21.43 14.67 -10.50
CA ARG A 32 -22.43 15.67 -10.88
C ARG A 32 -22.91 16.45 -9.66
N ALA A 33 -23.15 15.78 -8.53
CA ALA A 33 -23.47 16.45 -7.27
C ALA A 33 -22.34 17.38 -6.79
N LYS A 34 -21.07 17.03 -7.06
CA LYS A 34 -19.89 17.87 -6.82
C LYS A 34 -19.71 19.03 -7.81
N GLY A 35 -20.59 19.17 -8.80
CA GLY A 35 -20.59 20.29 -9.75
C GLY A 35 -19.80 20.06 -11.04
N TYR A 36 -19.61 18.81 -11.47
CA TYR A 36 -18.98 18.51 -12.76
C TYR A 36 -19.71 19.19 -13.93
N LYS A 37 -18.96 19.97 -14.73
CA LYS A 37 -19.46 20.68 -15.92
C LYS A 37 -18.37 20.83 -16.97
N ASN A 38 -18.44 20.04 -18.05
CA ASN A 38 -17.42 20.01 -19.10
C ASN A 38 -17.64 21.07 -20.21
N VAL A 39 -18.02 22.29 -19.82
CA VAL A 39 -18.29 23.42 -20.74
C VAL A 39 -17.77 24.72 -20.15
N GLY A 40 -16.94 25.43 -20.93
CA GLY A 40 -16.27 26.67 -20.54
C GLY A 40 -14.94 26.37 -19.85
N TRP A 41 -13.89 27.12 -20.20
CA TRP A 41 -12.51 26.80 -19.84
C TRP A 41 -12.29 26.55 -18.33
N LYS A 42 -12.75 27.47 -17.48
CA LYS A 42 -12.64 27.34 -16.02
C LYS A 42 -13.36 26.10 -15.48
N ASN A 43 -14.54 25.78 -16.02
CA ASN A 43 -15.31 24.62 -15.57
C ASN A 43 -14.67 23.32 -16.03
N VAL A 44 -14.07 23.29 -17.22
CA VAL A 44 -13.34 22.12 -17.73
C VAL A 44 -12.14 21.79 -16.83
N GLN A 45 -11.41 22.80 -16.36
CA GLN A 45 -10.32 22.61 -15.40
C GLN A 45 -10.82 22.09 -14.05
N LYS A 46 -11.81 22.76 -13.45
CA LYS A 46 -12.43 22.31 -12.18
C LYS A 46 -13.04 20.91 -12.29
N SER A 47 -13.64 20.59 -13.42
CA SER A 47 -14.23 19.27 -13.68
C SER A 47 -13.18 18.16 -13.73
N TRP A 48 -11.97 18.48 -14.20
CA TRP A 48 -10.86 17.54 -14.15
C TRP A 48 -10.42 17.27 -12.72
N GLU A 49 -10.32 18.29 -11.87
CA GLU A 49 -10.02 18.12 -10.44
C GLU A 49 -11.05 17.20 -9.77
N ILE A 50 -12.34 17.39 -10.07
CA ILE A 50 -13.42 16.53 -9.54
C ILE A 50 -13.26 15.09 -10.02
N ILE A 51 -13.08 14.86 -11.32
CA ILE A 51 -12.98 13.50 -11.88
C ILE A 51 -11.70 12.79 -11.44
N ASN A 52 -10.60 13.51 -11.31
CA ASN A 52 -9.31 12.93 -10.94
C ASN A 52 -9.28 12.40 -9.50
N THR A 53 -10.26 12.77 -8.67
CA THR A 53 -10.47 12.19 -7.32
C THR A 53 -11.25 10.88 -7.34
N VAL A 54 -11.80 10.48 -8.48
CA VAL A 54 -12.57 9.24 -8.60
C VAL A 54 -11.62 8.11 -8.94
N ASP A 55 -11.56 7.14 -8.03
CA ASP A 55 -10.81 5.92 -8.27
C ASP A 55 -11.52 5.11 -9.37
N ASN A 56 -10.85 4.94 -10.51
CA ASN A 56 -11.42 4.30 -11.71
C ASN A 56 -11.29 2.77 -11.67
N VAL A 57 -10.88 2.20 -10.54
CA VAL A 57 -10.87 0.75 -10.32
C VAL A 57 -12.31 0.28 -10.23
N VAL A 58 -12.87 -0.15 -11.35
CA VAL A 58 -14.21 -0.76 -11.35
C VAL A 58 -14.08 -2.13 -10.69
N ASN A 59 -14.50 -2.23 -9.43
CA ASN A 59 -14.49 -3.47 -8.69
C ASN A 59 -15.46 -4.47 -9.35
N LEU A 60 -14.98 -5.70 -9.57
CA LEU A 60 -15.80 -6.77 -10.14
C LEU A 60 -16.99 -7.12 -9.25
N ILE A 61 -16.86 -6.92 -7.94
CA ILE A 61 -17.97 -7.02 -6.99
C ILE A 61 -19.03 -5.96 -7.31
N ASP A 62 -18.66 -4.70 -7.48
CA ASP A 62 -19.61 -3.62 -7.80
C ASP A 62 -20.38 -3.90 -9.09
N LYS A 63 -19.70 -4.39 -10.15
CA LYS A 63 -20.37 -4.80 -11.39
C LYS A 63 -21.37 -5.94 -11.19
N ARG A 64 -21.10 -6.87 -10.27
CA ARG A 64 -22.01 -7.99 -9.97
C ARG A 64 -23.18 -7.52 -9.12
N VAL A 65 -22.95 -6.62 -8.16
CA VAL A 65 -24.01 -5.96 -7.37
C VAL A 65 -24.97 -5.20 -8.30
N GLU A 66 -24.46 -4.41 -9.24
CA GLU A 66 -25.28 -3.66 -10.21
C GLU A 66 -26.15 -4.58 -11.09
N LYS A 67 -25.69 -5.80 -11.35
CA LYS A 67 -26.42 -6.82 -12.12
C LYS A 67 -27.39 -7.65 -11.28
N GLY A 68 -27.46 -7.42 -9.97
CA GLY A 68 -28.25 -8.25 -9.06
C GLY A 68 -27.70 -9.67 -8.86
N ASP A 69 -26.46 -9.93 -9.26
CA ASP A 69 -25.79 -11.23 -9.12
C ASP A 69 -25.24 -11.41 -7.69
N VAL A 70 -26.15 -11.55 -6.72
CA VAL A 70 -25.82 -11.69 -5.29
C VAL A 70 -24.96 -12.92 -5.04
N GLN A 71 -25.24 -14.04 -5.72
CA GLN A 71 -24.47 -15.27 -5.57
C GLN A 71 -23.02 -15.09 -6.07
N GLY A 72 -22.84 -14.42 -7.20
CA GLY A 72 -21.50 -14.10 -7.72
C GLY A 72 -20.73 -13.15 -6.82
N VAL A 73 -21.39 -12.17 -6.19
CA VAL A 73 -20.78 -11.28 -5.18
C VAL A 73 -20.25 -12.08 -3.99
N ILE A 74 -21.07 -12.98 -3.44
CA ILE A 74 -20.68 -13.81 -2.30
C ILE A 74 -19.49 -14.70 -2.66
N ARG A 75 -19.55 -15.42 -3.79
CA ARG A 75 -18.45 -16.28 -4.24
C ARG A 75 -17.15 -15.51 -4.44
N HIS A 76 -17.22 -14.33 -5.04
CA HIS A 76 -16.04 -13.50 -5.26
C HIS A 76 -15.47 -12.97 -3.94
N SER A 77 -16.34 -12.61 -2.99
CA SER A 77 -15.92 -12.15 -1.67
C SER A 77 -15.21 -13.25 -0.90
N ILE A 78 -15.71 -14.49 -0.94
CA ILE A 78 -15.04 -15.66 -0.34
C ILE A 78 -13.64 -15.85 -0.95
N LEU A 79 -13.53 -15.85 -2.28
CA LEU A 79 -12.23 -16.03 -2.95
C LEU A 79 -11.22 -14.93 -2.59
N ASN A 80 -11.67 -13.69 -2.42
CA ASN A 80 -10.80 -12.60 -1.98
C ASN A 80 -10.35 -12.76 -0.53
N LEU A 81 -11.22 -13.27 0.34
CA LEU A 81 -10.89 -13.56 1.73
C LEU A 81 -9.90 -14.72 1.84
N ASP A 82 -10.08 -15.80 1.08
CA ASP A 82 -9.16 -16.94 1.06
C ASP A 82 -7.74 -16.49 0.69
N LYS A 83 -7.61 -15.68 -0.37
CA LYS A 83 -6.31 -15.11 -0.76
C LYS A 83 -5.72 -14.20 0.32
N ALA A 84 -6.56 -13.40 0.99
CA ALA A 84 -6.09 -12.52 2.06
C ALA A 84 -5.58 -13.32 3.27
N ILE A 85 -6.19 -14.47 3.55
CA ILE A 85 -5.71 -15.42 4.56
C ILE A 85 -4.37 -16.02 4.13
N ASP A 86 -4.24 -16.50 2.89
CA ASP A 86 -2.98 -17.05 2.38
C ASP A 86 -1.82 -16.04 2.53
N TYR A 87 -2.06 -14.77 2.15
CA TYR A 87 -1.06 -13.70 2.32
C TYR A 87 -0.74 -13.40 3.79
N ALA A 88 -1.73 -13.48 4.68
CA ALA A 88 -1.53 -13.28 6.10
C ALA A 88 -0.65 -14.40 6.68
N ASP A 89 -0.91 -15.65 6.29
CA ASP A 89 -0.14 -16.81 6.72
C ASP A 89 1.31 -16.74 6.23
N GLU A 90 1.53 -16.39 4.96
CA GLU A 90 2.88 -16.14 4.42
C GLU A 90 3.61 -15.04 5.21
N SER A 91 2.91 -13.96 5.56
CA SER A 91 3.47 -12.84 6.32
C SER A 91 3.81 -13.22 7.77
N ILE A 92 2.96 -14.03 8.41
CA ILE A 92 3.21 -14.57 9.75
C ILE A 92 4.44 -15.46 9.73
N GLN A 93 4.53 -16.35 8.75
CA GLN A 93 5.66 -17.26 8.60
C GLN A 93 6.97 -16.47 8.43
N PHE A 94 6.96 -15.48 7.53
CA PHE A 94 8.12 -14.60 7.34
C PHE A 94 8.54 -13.89 8.63
N ALA A 95 7.59 -13.36 9.41
CA ALA A 95 7.90 -12.69 10.67
C ALA A 95 8.49 -13.66 11.71
N GLN A 96 7.97 -14.89 11.78
CA GLN A 96 8.49 -15.93 12.68
C GLN A 96 9.91 -16.39 12.29
N ASP A 97 10.19 -16.53 10.99
CA ASP A 97 11.53 -16.85 10.50
C ASP A 97 12.52 -15.72 10.84
N ALA A 98 12.14 -14.47 10.60
CA ALA A 98 12.95 -13.31 10.98
C ALA A 98 13.20 -13.24 12.50
N GLN A 99 12.19 -13.53 13.32
CA GLN A 99 12.34 -13.58 14.77
C GLN A 99 13.36 -14.65 15.19
N ARG A 100 13.28 -15.86 14.63
CA ARG A 100 14.23 -16.95 14.91
C ARG A 100 15.67 -16.57 14.54
N GLU A 101 15.88 -15.88 13.43
CA GLU A 101 17.20 -15.41 13.03
C GLU A 101 17.77 -14.36 14.00
N ILE A 102 16.94 -13.41 14.44
CA ILE A 102 17.31 -12.39 15.42
C ILE A 102 17.71 -13.04 16.75
N GLU A 103 16.90 -13.98 17.25
CA GLU A 103 17.18 -14.71 18.49
C GLU A 103 18.50 -15.47 18.41
N ALA A 104 18.74 -16.19 17.32
CA ALA A 104 20.00 -16.90 17.09
C ALA A 104 21.22 -15.96 17.03
N SER A 105 21.07 -14.79 16.40
CA SER A 105 22.13 -13.76 16.37
C SER A 105 22.41 -13.16 17.75
N PHE A 106 21.36 -12.94 18.54
CA PHE A 106 21.46 -12.43 19.89
C PHE A 106 22.16 -13.42 20.82
N GLU A 107 21.82 -14.71 20.75
CA GLU A 107 22.51 -15.75 21.52
C GLU A 107 24.01 -15.83 21.19
N LYS A 108 24.37 -15.80 19.90
CA LYS A 108 25.78 -15.75 19.47
C LYS A 108 26.50 -14.55 20.06
N SER A 109 25.87 -13.38 20.01
CA SER A 109 26.42 -12.14 20.57
C SER A 109 26.63 -12.23 22.08
N GLN A 110 25.69 -12.82 22.82
CA GLN A 110 25.85 -13.07 24.26
C GLN A 110 27.01 -14.02 24.57
N GLN A 111 27.17 -15.09 23.78
CA GLN A 111 28.28 -16.03 23.98
C GLN A 111 29.63 -15.36 23.77
N ILE A 112 29.76 -14.52 22.74
CA ILE A 112 30.96 -13.74 22.46
C ILE A 112 31.26 -12.79 23.63
N ALA A 113 30.26 -12.04 24.10
CA ALA A 113 30.41 -11.13 25.23
C ALA A 113 30.87 -11.87 26.50
N LYS A 114 30.24 -13.00 26.83
CA LYS A 114 30.63 -13.84 27.98
C LYS A 114 32.08 -14.33 27.88
N LYS A 115 32.51 -14.80 26.69
CA LYS A 115 33.91 -15.20 26.44
C LYS A 115 34.87 -14.02 26.64
N HIS A 116 34.52 -12.85 26.10
CA HIS A 116 35.36 -11.66 26.22
C HIS A 116 35.52 -11.19 27.67
N CYS A 117 34.44 -11.14 28.46
CA CYS A 117 34.49 -10.82 29.89
C CYS A 117 35.37 -11.79 30.69
N ARG A 118 35.27 -13.10 30.41
CA ARG A 118 36.13 -14.11 31.06
C ARG A 118 37.61 -13.85 30.76
N ASN A 119 37.94 -13.57 29.49
CA ASN A 119 39.32 -13.29 29.09
C ASN A 119 39.87 -12.02 29.75
N ILE A 120 39.08 -10.94 29.87
CA ILE A 120 39.48 -9.72 30.59
C ILE A 120 39.78 -10.01 32.06
N ASN A 121 38.93 -10.80 32.73
CA ASN A 121 39.11 -11.15 34.14
C ASN A 121 40.35 -12.02 34.36
N LEU A 122 40.62 -12.99 33.47
CA LEU A 122 41.83 -13.80 33.49
C LEU A 122 43.10 -12.95 33.31
N SER A 123 43.12 -12.05 32.32
CA SER A 123 44.25 -11.13 32.12
C SER A 123 44.49 -10.27 33.36
N ARG A 124 43.45 -9.67 33.94
CA ARG A 124 43.58 -8.86 35.18
C ARG A 124 44.15 -9.66 36.35
N SER A 125 43.73 -10.92 36.52
CA SER A 125 44.28 -11.82 37.56
C SER A 125 45.77 -12.09 37.38
N ILE A 126 46.20 -12.35 36.14
CA ILE A 126 47.61 -12.65 35.82
C ILE A 126 48.49 -11.41 36.04
N TYR A 127 48.06 -10.23 35.58
CA TYR A 127 48.80 -8.98 35.78
C TYR A 127 48.82 -8.54 37.26
N GLY A 128 47.76 -8.83 38.01
CA GLY A 128 47.71 -8.56 39.46
C GLY A 128 48.69 -9.43 40.27
N GLN A 129 48.91 -10.69 39.87
CA GLN A 129 49.89 -11.56 40.52
C GLN A 129 51.33 -11.16 40.21
N LYS A 130 51.64 -10.74 38.97
CA LYS A 130 52.98 -10.28 38.56
C LYS A 130 53.45 -8.97 39.23
N LEU A 131 52.56 -8.20 39.86
CA LEU A 131 52.91 -6.96 40.56
C LEU A 131 53.25 -7.19 42.05
N LEU A 132 53.11 -8.42 42.55
CA LEU A 132 53.36 -8.80 43.94
C LEU A 132 54.61 -9.68 44.12
N GLU A 133 55.32 -10.00 43.03
CA GLU A 133 56.64 -10.66 43.00
C GLU A 133 57.74 -9.63 42.74
#